data_AF-A0A8S3JW96-F1
#
_entry.id   AF-A0A8S3JW96-F1
#
_cell.length_a   1.000
_cell.length_b   1.000
_cell.length_c   1.000
_cell.angle_alpha   90.00
_cell.angle_beta   90.00
_cell.angle_gamma   90.00
#
_symmetry.space_group_name_H-M   'P 1'
#
loop_
_entity.id
_entity.type
_entity.pdbx_description
1 polymer ?
#
loop_
_entity_poly.entity_id
_entity_poly.type
_entity_poly.pdbx_seq_one_letter_code
_entity_poly.pdbx_strand_id
1 'polypeptide(L)'
;AKYYIQYAKEQFLLRWSTLSRLSEYGRKTTIQLIQPYYELDQFLVFIEQNLPLLKSLENRYLTNNKSDTTTRDLFLERVHNDLLSQWQLPDVIRSSVQTWDDIVTNRSLFLD
;
A
#
# COMPACT_ATOMS: atom_id res chain seq x y z
N ALA A 1 2.92 -13.14 4.34
CA ALA A 1 2.95 -11.92 3.52
C ALA A 1 4.35 -11.29 3.47
N LYS A 2 4.90 -10.77 4.58
CA LYS A 2 6.20 -10.05 4.63
C LYS A 2 7.38 -10.74 3.92
N TYR A 3 7.58 -12.04 4.14
CA TYR A 3 8.62 -12.82 3.44
C TYR A 3 8.50 -12.74 1.91
N TYR A 4 7.29 -12.92 1.37
CA TYR A 4 7.05 -12.90 -0.07
C TYR A 4 7.19 -11.50 -0.67
N ILE A 5 6.84 -10.45 0.09
CA ILE A 5 7.07 -9.05 -0.32
C ILE A 5 8.56 -8.75 -0.40
N GLN A 6 9.31 -9.15 0.62
CA GLN A 6 10.77 -9.00 0.65
C GLN A 6 11.42 -9.74 -0.52
N TYR A 7 11.01 -10.99 -0.75
CA TYR A 7 11.47 -11.76 -1.91
C TYR A 7 11.16 -11.06 -3.25
N ALA A 8 9.95 -10.52 -3.42
CA ALA A 8 9.57 -9.78 -4.63
C ALA A 8 10.43 -8.52 -4.84
N LYS A 9 10.72 -7.78 -3.77
CA LYS A 9 11.63 -6.62 -3.79
C LYS A 9 13.05 -7.02 -4.20
N GLU A 10 13.55 -8.15 -3.70
CA GLU A 10 14.86 -8.69 -4.08
C GLU A 10 14.91 -9.10 -5.56
N GLN A 11 13.86 -9.78 -6.06
CA GLN A 11 13.75 -10.12 -7.48
C GLN A 11 13.69 -8.87 -8.37
N PHE A 12 12.99 -7.83 -7.93
CA PHE A 12 13.00 -6.54 -8.61
C PHE A 12 14.41 -5.94 -8.67
N LEU A 13 15.14 -5.91 -7.56
CA LEU A 13 16.51 -5.38 -7.52
C LEU A 13 17.46 -6.16 -8.44
N LEU A 14 17.35 -7.49 -8.46
CA LEU A 14 18.11 -8.35 -9.36
C LEU A 14 17.79 -8.02 -10.83
N ARG A 15 16.51 -7.92 -11.18
CA ARG A 15 16.09 -7.54 -12.55
C ARG A 15 16.50 -6.11 -12.92
N TRP A 16 16.42 -5.18 -11.98
CA TRP A 16 16.79 -3.78 -12.20
C TRP A 16 18.29 -3.59 -12.43
N SER A 17 19.12 -4.31 -11.68
CA SER A 17 20.58 -4.28 -11.78
C SER A 17 21.11 -4.89 -13.08
N THR A 18 20.38 -5.85 -13.66
CA THR A 18 20.75 -6.50 -14.92
C THR A 18 20.27 -5.74 -16.16
N LEU A 19 19.32 -4.81 -16.01
CA LEU A 19 18.83 -4.00 -17.12
C LEU A 19 19.83 -2.90 -17.51
N SER A 20 20.25 -2.92 -18.77
CA SER A 20 21.01 -1.83 -19.38
C SER A 20 20.31 -0.49 -19.19
N ARG A 21 21.09 0.55 -18.87
CA ARG A 21 20.60 1.93 -18.75
C ARG A 21 19.92 2.43 -20.02
N LEU A 22 20.33 1.91 -21.19
CA LEU A 22 19.80 2.28 -22.50
C LEU A 22 18.47 1.56 -22.83
N SER A 23 18.08 0.54 -22.06
CA SER A 23 16.81 -0.16 -22.24
C SER A 23 15.67 0.62 -21.57
N GLU A 24 15.24 1.71 -22.21
CA GLU A 24 14.20 2.58 -21.67
C GLU A 24 12.88 1.83 -21.42
N TYR A 25 12.44 0.99 -22.38
CA TYR A 25 11.23 0.19 -22.24
C TYR A 25 11.33 -0.86 -21.12
N GLY A 26 12.47 -1.57 -21.01
CA GLY A 26 12.67 -2.58 -19.98
C GLY A 26 12.71 -1.99 -18.57
N ARG A 27 13.33 -0.81 -18.41
CA ARG A 27 13.35 -0.08 -17.14
C ARG A 27 11.97 0.49 -16.81
N LYS A 28 11.28 1.07 -17.78
CA LYS A 28 9.92 1.60 -17.61
C LYS A 28 8.92 0.53 -17.14
N THR A 29 8.94 -0.64 -17.77
CA THR A 29 8.06 -1.75 -17.36
C THR A 29 8.45 -2.31 -15.99
N THR A 30 9.75 -2.43 -15.72
CA THR A 30 10.21 -3.00 -14.44
C THR A 30 9.91 -2.09 -13.25
N ILE A 31 10.02 -0.77 -13.40
CA ILE A 31 9.71 0.16 -12.29
C ILE A 31 8.22 0.20 -11.96
N GLN A 32 7.35 -0.10 -12.92
CA GLN A 32 5.90 -0.17 -12.68
C GLN A 32 5.51 -1.36 -11.79
N LEU A 33 6.29 -2.44 -11.85
CA LEU A 33 6.00 -3.67 -11.09
C LEU A 33 6.25 -3.53 -9.59
N ILE A 34 7.06 -2.57 -9.16
CA ILE A 34 7.48 -2.50 -7.75
C ILE A 34 6.51 -1.73 -6.86
N GLN A 35 5.76 -0.79 -7.45
CA GLN A 35 4.87 0.11 -6.70
C GLN A 35 3.82 -0.66 -5.84
N PRO A 36 3.12 -1.68 -6.36
CA PRO A 36 2.16 -2.44 -5.54
C PRO A 36 2.79 -3.10 -4.31
N TYR A 37 4.04 -3.58 -4.42
CA TYR A 37 4.73 -4.23 -3.31
C TYR A 37 5.18 -3.25 -2.22
N TYR A 38 5.48 -2.00 -2.58
CA TYR A 38 5.75 -0.95 -1.60
C TYR A 38 4.47 -0.52 -0.88
N GLU A 39 3.36 -0.35 -1.61
CA GLU A 39 2.07 0.01 -1.02
C GLU A 39 1.54 -1.08 -0.07
N LEU A 40 1.70 -2.36 -0.44
CA LEU A 40 1.36 -3.48 0.44
C LEU A 40 2.22 -3.50 1.71
N ASP A 41 3.51 -3.19 1.62
CA ASP A 41 4.41 -3.12 2.78
C ASP A 41 4.04 -1.95 3.71
N GLN A 42 3.75 -0.76 3.15
CA GLN A 42 3.24 0.40 3.88
C GLN A 42 1.94 0.07 4.60
N PHE A 43 1.02 -0.61 3.94
CA PHE A 43 -0.24 -1.06 4.53
C PHE A 43 -0.01 -2.01 5.70
N LEU A 44 0.85 -3.03 5.54
CA LEU A 44 1.16 -3.97 6.62
C LEU A 44 1.77 -3.26 7.84
N VAL A 45 2.71 -2.33 7.61
CA VAL A 45 3.31 -1.52 8.69
C VAL A 45 2.24 -0.65 9.37
N PHE A 46 1.37 -0.01 8.60
CA PHE A 46 0.27 0.80 9.13
C PHE A 46 -0.66 -0.03 10.02
N ILE A 47 -1.07 -1.22 9.57
CA ILE A 47 -1.94 -2.12 10.34
C ILE A 47 -1.25 -2.56 11.63
N GLU A 48 0.04 -2.90 11.59
CA GLU A 48 0.78 -3.30 12.79
C GLU A 48 0.88 -2.18 13.82
N GLN A 49 1.15 -0.95 13.38
CA GLN A 49 1.24 0.21 14.27
C GLN A 49 -0.13 0.61 14.85
N ASN A 50 -1.21 0.40 14.10
CA ASN A 50 -2.57 0.77 14.48
C ASN A 50 -3.39 -0.41 15.03
N LEU A 51 -2.80 -1.60 15.16
CA LEU A 51 -3.47 -2.80 15.68
C LEU A 51 -4.09 -2.58 17.08
N PRO A 52 -3.46 -1.88 18.04
CA PRO A 52 -4.08 -1.59 19.34
C PRO A 52 -5.33 -0.71 19.21
N LEU A 53 -5.30 0.26 18.29
CA LEU A 53 -6.40 1.18 18.03
C LEU A 53 -7.58 0.45 17.36
N LEU A 54 -7.28 -0.42 16.39
CA LEU A 54 -8.24 -1.30 15.72
C LEU A 54 -8.95 -2.23 16.72
N LYS A 55 -8.19 -2.90 17.61
CA LYS A 55 -8.76 -3.75 18.67
C LYS A 55 -9.62 -2.96 19.65
N SER A 56 -9.27 -1.71 19.94
CA SER A 56 -10.10 -0.83 20.77
C SER A 56 -11.42 -0.48 20.08
N LEU A 57 -11.40 -0.19 18.78
CA LEU A 57 -12.61 0.08 17.99
C LEU A 57 -13.51 -1.15 17.89
N GLU A 58 -12.95 -2.32 17.60
CA GLU A 58 -13.68 -3.58 17.47
C GLU A 58 -14.38 -3.98 18.79
N ASN A 59 -13.63 -3.99 19.89
CA ASN A 59 -14.20 -4.29 21.22
C ASN A 59 -15.27 -3.28 21.65
N ARG A 60 -15.16 -2.01 21.23
CA ARG A 60 -16.16 -0.96 21.54
C ARG A 60 -17.42 -1.07 20.67
N TYR A 61 -17.27 -1.47 19.42
CA TYR A 61 -18.40 -1.77 18.53
C TYR A 61 -19.21 -2.94 19.06
N LEU A 62 -18.53 -3.99 19.54
CA LEU A 62 -19.14 -5.15 20.20
C LEU A 62 -19.82 -4.79 21.54
N THR A 63 -19.36 -3.76 22.24
CA THR A 63 -19.92 -3.29 23.52
C THR A 63 -20.94 -2.14 23.37
N ASN A 64 -21.31 -1.77 22.14
CA ASN A 64 -22.41 -0.85 21.81
C ASN A 64 -22.30 0.57 22.41
N ASN A 65 -21.08 1.07 22.59
CA ASN A 65 -20.84 2.44 23.07
C ASN A 65 -20.98 3.46 21.91
N LYS A 66 -22.18 4.06 21.77
CA LYS A 66 -22.59 4.93 20.66
C LYS A 66 -21.93 6.33 20.58
N SER A 67 -21.01 6.69 21.48
CA SER A 67 -20.56 8.09 21.64
C SER A 67 -19.09 8.35 21.30
N ASP A 68 -18.37 7.42 20.68
CA ASP A 68 -16.91 7.52 20.54
C ASP A 68 -16.48 7.90 19.11
N THR A 69 -16.94 9.07 18.66
CA THR A 69 -16.50 9.67 17.39
C THR A 69 -14.99 9.95 17.41
N THR A 70 -14.45 10.36 18.56
CA THR A 70 -13.03 10.73 18.72
C THR A 70 -12.06 9.63 18.32
N THR A 71 -12.28 8.38 18.75
CA THR A 71 -11.38 7.26 18.43
C THR A 71 -11.45 6.89 16.94
N ARG A 72 -12.64 6.97 16.35
CA ARG A 72 -12.86 6.76 14.92
C ARG A 72 -12.21 7.87 14.09
N ASP A 73 -12.39 9.12 14.50
CA ASP A 73 -11.83 10.29 13.82
C ASP A 73 -10.30 10.24 13.85
N LEU A 74 -9.70 9.86 14.99
CA LEU A 74 -8.26 9.62 15.11
C LEU A 74 -7.77 8.51 14.17
N PHE A 75 -8.52 7.41 14.04
CA PHE A 75 -8.15 6.33 13.13
C PHE A 75 -8.21 6.79 11.67
N LEU A 76 -9.26 7.50 11.26
CA LEU A 76 -9.40 8.04 9.90
C LEU A 76 -8.32 9.09 9.58
N GLU A 77 -7.98 9.95 10.54
CA GLU A 77 -6.88 10.90 10.41
C GLU A 77 -5.55 10.17 10.14
N ARG A 78 -5.28 9.08 10.88
CA ARG A 78 -4.08 8.26 10.65
C ARG A 78 -4.11 7.54 9.30
N VAL A 79 -5.24 7.00 8.87
CA VAL A 79 -5.37 6.42 7.52
C VAL A 79 -5.00 7.47 6.47
N HIS A 80 -5.47 8.70 6.62
CA HIS A 80 -5.15 9.77 5.69
C HIS A 80 -3.66 10.17 5.73
N ASN A 81 -3.15 10.49 6.92
CA ASN A 81 -1.83 11.07 7.10
C ASN A 81 -0.70 10.05 6.97
N ASP A 82 -0.89 8.82 7.45
CA ASP A 82 0.17 7.82 7.55
C ASP A 82 0.15 6.81 6.41
N LEU A 83 -0.98 6.66 5.70
CA LEU A 83 -1.12 5.69 4.60
C LEU A 83 -1.42 6.38 3.26
N LEU A 84 -2.57 7.07 3.14
CA LEU A 84 -3.03 7.61 1.86
C LEU A 84 -2.13 8.74 1.32
N SER A 85 -1.57 9.56 2.20
CA SER A 85 -0.64 10.65 1.83
C SER A 85 0.63 10.13 1.12
N GLN A 86 1.00 8.87 1.35
CA GLN A 86 2.20 8.24 0.79
C GLN A 86 1.93 7.59 -0.57
N TRP A 87 0.67 7.33 -0.91
CA TRP A 87 0.28 6.61 -2.10
C TRP A 87 0.20 7.52 -3.32
N GLN A 88 1.29 7.56 -4.08
CA GLN A 88 1.35 8.32 -5.33
C GLN A 88 0.54 7.64 -6.43
N LEU A 89 -0.16 8.41 -7.25
CA LEU A 89 -0.79 7.85 -8.44
C LEU A 89 0.29 7.40 -9.42
N PRO A 90 0.12 6.23 -10.07
CA PRO A 90 0.99 5.85 -11.18
C PRO A 90 0.99 6.95 -12.26
N ASP A 91 2.10 7.14 -12.96
CA ASP A 91 2.21 8.17 -14.01
C ASP A 91 1.20 7.87 -15.12
N VAL A 92 0.27 8.80 -15.37
CA VAL A 92 -0.84 8.67 -16.35
C VAL A 92 -0.32 8.44 -17.77
N ILE A 93 0.80 9.06 -18.13
CA ILE A 93 1.35 9.01 -19.50
C ILE A 93 2.20 7.75 -19.67
N ARG A 94 2.83 7.29 -18.59
CA ARG A 94 3.83 6.22 -18.67
C ARG A 94 3.28 4.85 -18.26
N SER A 95 2.26 4.78 -17.42
CA SER A 95 1.76 3.53 -16.86
C SER A 95 0.78 2.85 -17.81
N SER A 96 0.91 1.52 -17.92
CA SER A 96 -0.07 0.72 -18.67
C SER A 96 -1.41 0.70 -17.95
N VAL A 97 -2.51 0.47 -18.67
CA VAL A 97 -3.85 0.31 -18.08
C VAL A 97 -3.85 -0.84 -17.06
N GLN A 98 -3.12 -1.91 -17.32
CA GLN A 98 -2.99 -3.04 -16.40
C GLN A 98 -2.32 -2.63 -15.08
N THR A 99 -1.26 -1.82 -15.13
CA THR A 99 -0.61 -1.29 -13.93
C THR A 99 -1.56 -0.43 -13.10
N TRP A 100 -2.38 0.39 -13.77
CA TRP A 100 -3.41 1.17 -13.11
C TRP A 100 -4.45 0.29 -12.43
N ASP A 101 -4.94 -0.72 -13.13
CA ASP A 101 -5.94 -1.67 -12.63
C ASP A 101 -5.43 -2.43 -11.40
N ASP A 102 -4.19 -2.95 -11.46
CA ASP A 102 -3.55 -3.65 -10.34
C ASP A 102 -3.42 -2.74 -9.10
N ILE A 103 -3.02 -1.48 -9.28
CA ILE A 103 -2.84 -0.53 -8.17
C ILE A 103 -4.20 -0.15 -7.56
N VAL A 104 -5.17 0.24 -8.38
CA VAL A 104 -6.48 0.70 -7.90
C VAL A 104 -7.24 -0.45 -7.24
N THR A 105 -7.20 -1.66 -7.82
CA THR A 105 -7.85 -2.84 -7.24
C THR A 105 -7.24 -3.22 -5.90
N ASN A 106 -5.91 -3.21 -5.77
CA ASN A 106 -5.25 -3.50 -4.50
C ASN A 106 -5.57 -2.45 -3.44
N ARG A 107 -5.57 -1.16 -3.78
CA ARG A 107 -5.95 -0.09 -2.85
C ARG A 107 -7.38 -0.22 -2.38
N SER A 108 -8.30 -0.60 -3.27
CA SER A 108 -9.70 -0.83 -2.92
C SER A 108 -9.81 -1.98 -1.91
N LEU A 109 -9.11 -3.09 -2.16
CA LEU A 109 -9.03 -4.23 -1.23
C LEU A 109 -8.45 -3.84 0.14
N PHE A 110 -7.50 -2.90 0.21
CA PHE A 110 -6.90 -2.46 1.47
C PHE A 110 -7.82 -1.53 2.28
N LEU A 111 -8.78 -0.88 1.63
CA LEU A 111 -9.67 0.11 2.22
C LEU A 111 -11.07 -0.44 2.53
N ASP A 112 -11.43 -1.59 1.96
CA ASP A 112 -12.61 -2.39 2.33
C ASP A 112 -12.45 -3.05 3.72
#